data_AF-A0A8C4YWV4-F1
#
_entry.id   AF-A0A8C4YWV4-F1
#
_cell.length_a   1.000
_cell.length_b   1.000
_cell.length_c   1.000
_cell.angle_alpha   90.00
_cell.angle_beta   90.00
_cell.angle_gamma   90.00
#
_symmetry.space_group_name_H-M   'P 1'
#
loop_
_entity.id
_entity.type
_entity.pdbx_description
1 polymer ?
#
loop_
_entity_poly.entity_id
_entity_poly.type
_entity_poly.pdbx_seq_one_letter_code
_entity_poly.pdbx_strand_id
1 'polypeptide(L)'
;MKLSHCVLFLFLLHFLLSSRAEMAYERFPTLFLALMLCLSPWPASGDSDTGDDYWCHTPYGWSYCSQQQVKTDKDECCLSDQKCGYYGNIKTWEKKSFKCETQNSWGYCSPMQDFTYQGIPCRSDHKCGSYGYSYSWCYTQDNNNYDYCGQIQFQIQTLPTKGICQIGGRSFTVTETKDIMEITRRMSDNAFELIDDWKACDLDTKAKSNLIRSKELRIDNQGQVDHIFVNLQIQKNGPRTKGKSTTLAQIIVPTDTQPNVLRNAFKMSLNCRAKLKMVIKETLNK
;
A
#
# COMPACT_ATOMS: atom_id res chain seq x y z
N MET A 1 16.23 38.26 13.15
CA MET A 1 17.51 37.59 13.51
C MET A 1 17.24 36.72 14.73
N LYS A 2 17.13 35.40 14.55
CA LYS A 2 16.99 34.45 15.66
C LYS A 2 18.39 33.93 15.99
N LEU A 3 18.97 34.41 17.09
CA LEU A 3 20.14 33.76 17.67
C LEU A 3 19.71 32.38 18.17
N SER A 4 20.42 31.34 17.72
CA SER A 4 20.21 29.96 18.12
C SER A 4 20.56 29.76 19.59
N HIS A 5 19.69 29.08 20.34
CA HIS A 5 19.84 28.73 21.75
C HIS A 5 21.16 28.00 22.09
N CYS A 6 21.90 27.49 21.10
CA CYS A 6 23.23 26.90 21.28
C CYS A 6 24.30 27.91 21.73
N VAL A 7 24.24 29.17 21.31
CA VAL A 7 25.32 30.14 21.60
C VAL A 7 25.27 30.61 23.05
N LEU A 8 24.06 30.70 23.62
CA LEU A 8 23.86 31.10 25.02
C LEU A 8 24.41 30.04 26.00
N PHE A 9 24.34 28.76 25.63
CA PHE A 9 24.79 27.65 26.47
C PHE A 9 26.32 27.54 26.54
N LEU A 10 27.01 27.80 25.43
CA LEU A 10 28.49 27.80 25.38
C LEU A 10 29.09 28.96 26.18
N PHE A 11 28.43 30.12 26.20
CA PHE A 11 28.88 31.27 27.00
C PHE A 11 28.73 31.04 28.51
N LEU A 12 27.64 30.40 28.95
CA LEU A 12 27.44 30.04 30.35
C LEU A 12 28.44 28.98 30.84
N LEU A 13 28.80 28.02 29.99
CA LEU A 13 29.78 26.98 30.33
C LEU A 13 31.20 27.57 30.49
N HIS A 14 31.58 28.53 29.64
CA HIS A 14 32.87 29.19 29.72
C HIS A 14 32.99 30.13 30.94
N PHE A 15 31.88 30.74 31.38
CA PHE A 15 31.85 31.59 32.56
C PHE A 15 31.97 30.77 33.86
N LEU A 16 31.37 29.58 33.90
CA LEU A 16 31.44 28.68 35.05
C LEU A 16 32.81 28.00 35.21
N LEU A 17 33.56 27.83 34.13
CA LEU A 17 34.91 27.24 34.15
C LEU A 17 36.03 28.22 34.56
N SER A 18 35.75 29.52 34.66
CA SER A 18 36.76 30.56 34.95
C SER A 18 36.76 31.04 36.41
N SER A 19 35.76 30.66 37.22
CA SER A 19 35.70 31.06 38.63
C SER A 19 36.03 29.91 39.57
N ARG A 20 37.26 29.96 40.10
CA ARG A 20 37.75 29.32 41.34
C ARG A 20 37.91 27.80 41.31
N ALA A 21 39.19 27.42 41.26
CA ALA A 21 39.72 26.19 41.83
C ALA A 21 39.26 26.00 43.30
N GLU A 22 39.26 24.74 43.73
CA GLU A 22 38.87 24.23 45.06
C GLU A 22 37.41 23.82 45.24
N MET A 23 37.01 22.72 44.58
CA MET A 23 36.19 21.64 45.17
C MET A 23 36.06 20.50 44.14
N ALA A 24 37.20 19.87 43.87
CA ALA A 24 37.31 18.79 42.90
C ALA A 24 37.41 17.45 43.63
N TYR A 25 36.28 16.82 44.02
CA TYR A 25 36.21 15.35 44.04
C TYR A 25 34.80 14.74 44.16
N GLU A 26 33.80 15.40 44.79
CA GLU A 26 32.54 14.68 45.11
C GLU A 26 31.32 14.93 44.21
N ARG A 27 31.39 15.88 43.25
CA ARG A 27 30.27 16.15 42.31
C ARG A 27 30.56 15.81 40.84
N PHE A 28 31.75 15.31 40.55
CA PHE A 28 32.13 14.90 39.20
C PHE A 28 31.45 13.62 38.69
N PRO A 29 31.11 12.60 39.50
CA PRO A 29 30.59 11.36 38.93
C PRO A 29 29.16 11.49 38.40
N THR A 30 28.33 12.37 38.97
CA THR A 30 26.93 12.52 38.54
C THR A 30 26.78 13.28 37.22
N LEU A 31 27.61 14.31 36.99
CA LEU A 31 27.63 15.04 35.73
C LEU A 31 28.23 14.20 34.59
N PHE A 32 29.24 13.38 34.86
CA PHE A 32 29.80 12.45 33.87
C PHE A 32 28.83 11.32 33.51
N LEU A 33 28.12 10.76 34.49
CA LEU A 33 27.06 9.76 34.25
C LEU A 33 25.89 10.35 33.46
N ALA A 34 25.46 11.58 33.77
CA ALA A 34 24.40 12.25 33.01
C ALA A 34 24.82 12.52 31.55
N LEU A 35 26.07 12.94 31.32
CA LEU A 35 26.60 13.17 29.97
C LEU A 35 26.71 11.84 29.20
N MET A 36 27.16 10.77 29.84
CA MET A 36 27.24 9.43 29.24
C MET A 36 25.87 8.85 28.92
N LEU A 37 24.85 9.09 29.73
CA LEU A 37 23.48 8.61 29.48
C LEU A 37 22.75 9.42 28.40
N CYS A 38 23.02 10.72 28.26
CA CYS A 38 22.33 11.59 27.30
C CYS A 38 23.05 11.73 25.95
N LEU A 39 24.36 11.48 25.87
CA LEU A 39 25.14 11.55 24.63
C LEU A 39 25.49 10.16 24.05
N SER A 40 25.13 9.07 24.74
CA SER A 40 25.15 7.77 24.09
C SER A 40 24.04 7.75 23.02
N PRO A 41 24.31 7.27 21.81
CA PRO A 41 23.27 7.00 20.83
C PRO A 41 22.51 5.78 21.32
N TRP A 42 21.54 6.00 22.20
CA TRP A 42 20.53 4.99 22.46
C TRP A 42 19.81 4.84 21.13
N PRO A 43 19.72 3.64 20.55
CA PRO A 43 18.75 3.43 19.49
C PRO A 43 17.41 3.83 20.11
N ALA A 44 16.88 4.98 19.70
CA ALA A 44 15.44 5.17 19.76
C ALA A 44 14.91 3.90 19.10
N SER A 45 14.20 3.08 19.87
CA SER A 45 13.46 1.95 19.32
C SER A 45 12.66 2.54 18.18
N GLY A 46 13.18 2.36 16.96
CA GLY A 46 12.53 2.83 15.77
C GLY A 46 11.17 2.17 15.83
N ASP A 47 10.13 2.97 15.72
CA ASP A 47 8.84 2.50 15.25
C ASP A 47 9.06 1.97 13.82
N SER A 48 9.70 0.81 13.71
CA SER A 48 9.60 -0.06 12.55
C SER A 48 8.32 -0.83 12.77
N ASP A 49 7.23 -0.30 12.22
CA ASP A 49 6.15 -1.09 11.63
C ASP A 49 5.04 -0.13 11.17
N THR A 50 5.26 0.54 10.04
CA THR A 50 4.13 0.85 9.16
C THR A 50 3.71 -0.45 8.47
N GLY A 51 3.11 -1.36 9.23
CA GLY A 51 2.38 -2.49 8.69
C GLY A 51 1.26 -1.94 7.82
N ASP A 52 1.42 -2.06 6.50
CA ASP A 52 0.33 -1.76 5.57
C ASP A 52 -0.76 -2.81 5.76
N ASP A 53 -1.75 -2.48 6.57
CA ASP A 53 -2.97 -3.26 6.72
C ASP A 53 -3.70 -3.33 5.35
N TYR A 54 -4.05 -4.51 4.86
CA TYR A 54 -4.88 -4.71 3.65
C TYR A 54 -6.22 -5.39 4.02
N TRP A 55 -7.17 -5.43 3.09
CA TRP A 55 -8.48 -6.08 3.27
C TRP A 55 -8.64 -7.28 2.35
N CYS A 56 -9.25 -8.34 2.88
CA CYS A 56 -9.27 -9.67 2.30
C CYS A 56 -10.72 -10.21 2.40
N HIS A 57 -11.29 -10.69 1.29
CA HIS A 57 -12.65 -11.24 1.26
C HIS A 57 -12.62 -12.73 1.67
N THR A 58 -13.07 -13.02 2.89
CA THR A 58 -13.08 -14.37 3.45
C THR A 58 -14.45 -15.04 3.29
N PRO A 59 -14.58 -16.37 3.51
CA PRO A 59 -15.88 -17.05 3.57
C PRO A 59 -16.84 -16.49 4.63
N TYR A 60 -16.34 -15.69 5.58
CA TYR A 60 -17.13 -15.04 6.65
C TYR A 60 -17.37 -13.54 6.39
N GLY A 61 -17.02 -13.05 5.20
CA GLY A 61 -17.10 -11.64 4.82
C GLY A 61 -15.73 -10.94 4.82
N TRP A 62 -15.76 -9.61 4.76
CA TRP A 62 -14.56 -8.77 4.73
C TRP A 62 -13.82 -8.75 6.08
N SER A 63 -12.49 -8.95 6.07
CA SER A 63 -11.64 -8.92 7.28
C SER A 63 -10.33 -8.13 7.09
N TYR A 64 -9.67 -7.79 8.21
CA TYR A 64 -8.36 -7.13 8.25
C TYR A 64 -7.21 -8.13 8.15
N CYS A 65 -6.13 -7.62 7.58
CA CYS A 65 -4.93 -8.38 7.29
C CYS A 65 -3.72 -7.49 7.68
N SER A 66 -3.20 -7.63 8.92
CA SER A 66 -2.36 -6.63 9.61
C SER A 66 -0.83 -6.74 9.45
N GLN A 67 -0.38 -7.84 8.85
CA GLN A 67 0.99 -7.99 8.42
C GLN A 67 0.96 -8.93 7.23
N GLN A 68 1.35 -8.43 6.07
CA GLN A 68 1.41 -9.22 4.86
C GLN A 68 2.75 -9.95 4.85
N GLN A 69 2.82 -11.16 5.43
CA GLN A 69 3.89 -12.06 5.03
C GLN A 69 3.53 -12.59 3.65
N VAL A 70 4.00 -11.87 2.64
CA VAL A 70 3.95 -12.33 1.26
C VAL A 70 4.93 -13.48 1.15
N LYS A 71 4.41 -14.63 0.75
CA LYS A 71 5.23 -15.75 0.36
C LYS A 71 5.19 -15.92 -1.14
N THR A 72 6.22 -16.56 -1.65
CA THR A 72 6.27 -17.00 -3.03
C THR A 72 5.38 -18.22 -3.24
N ASP A 73 5.25 -18.64 -4.49
CA ASP A 73 4.64 -19.90 -4.88
C ASP A 73 5.30 -21.09 -4.16
N LYS A 74 6.56 -20.98 -3.76
CA LYS A 74 7.30 -22.04 -3.04
C LYS A 74 7.26 -21.90 -1.53
N ASP A 75 6.33 -21.11 -0.98
CA ASP A 75 6.19 -20.84 0.46
C ASP A 75 7.43 -20.15 1.09
N GLU A 76 8.29 -19.52 0.26
CA GLU A 76 9.42 -18.71 0.75
C GLU A 76 8.95 -17.29 1.06
N CYS A 77 9.35 -16.73 2.20
CA CYS A 77 9.02 -15.34 2.54
C CYS A 77 9.74 -14.35 1.60
N CYS A 78 8.99 -13.40 1.06
CA CYS A 78 9.57 -12.20 0.48
C CYS A 78 10.32 -11.41 1.57
N LEU A 79 11.46 -10.82 1.23
CA LEU A 79 12.19 -9.95 2.14
C LEU A 79 11.29 -8.75 2.54
N SER A 80 11.27 -8.41 3.83
CA SER A 80 10.27 -7.51 4.48
C SER A 80 10.09 -6.15 3.79
N ASP A 81 11.13 -5.66 3.14
CA ASP A 81 11.17 -4.31 2.58
C ASP A 81 10.78 -4.29 1.09
N GLN A 82 10.64 -5.47 0.47
CA GLN A 82 10.23 -5.63 -0.93
C GLN A 82 8.86 -6.31 -1.00
N LYS A 83 7.82 -5.50 -1.21
CA LYS A 83 6.49 -6.01 -1.58
C LYS A 83 6.56 -6.79 -2.90
N CYS A 84 5.56 -7.65 -3.11
CA CYS A 84 5.37 -8.33 -4.38
C CYS A 84 5.25 -7.33 -5.55
N GLY A 85 6.30 -7.22 -6.36
CA GLY A 85 6.41 -6.22 -7.41
C GLY A 85 6.17 -6.83 -8.79
N TYR A 86 5.69 -6.03 -9.74
CA TYR A 86 5.45 -6.48 -11.11
C TYR A 86 6.68 -6.24 -11.97
N TYR A 87 7.45 -7.30 -12.22
CA TYR A 87 8.75 -7.25 -12.90
C TYR A 87 8.72 -8.00 -14.23
N GLY A 88 9.40 -7.47 -15.23
CA GLY A 88 9.70 -8.17 -16.49
C GLY A 88 10.92 -7.54 -17.14
N ASN A 89 11.55 -8.27 -18.05
CA ASN A 89 12.78 -7.81 -18.68
C ASN A 89 12.61 -7.80 -20.20
N ILE A 90 12.57 -6.58 -20.76
CA ILE A 90 12.38 -6.33 -22.19
C ILE A 90 13.57 -6.86 -23.00
N LYS A 91 14.79 -6.88 -22.45
CA LYS A 91 15.99 -7.39 -23.14
C LYS A 91 16.00 -8.91 -23.23
N THR A 92 15.39 -9.61 -22.27
CA THR A 92 15.33 -11.09 -22.23
C THR A 92 13.99 -11.65 -22.70
N TRP A 93 13.08 -10.79 -23.20
CA TRP A 93 11.70 -11.17 -23.57
C TRP A 93 10.91 -11.85 -22.45
N GLU A 94 11.31 -11.66 -21.19
CA GLU A 94 10.57 -12.19 -20.04
C GLU A 94 9.27 -11.43 -19.88
N LYS A 95 8.16 -12.18 -19.88
CA LYS A 95 6.82 -11.64 -19.60
C LYS A 95 6.80 -11.05 -18.18
N LYS A 96 6.18 -9.87 -18.06
CA LYS A 96 5.99 -9.23 -16.75
C LYS A 96 5.16 -10.13 -15.84
N SER A 97 5.62 -10.28 -14.61
CA SER A 97 5.02 -11.14 -13.59
C SER A 97 5.29 -10.56 -12.20
N PHE A 98 4.42 -10.89 -11.26
CA PHE A 98 4.60 -10.56 -9.86
C PHE A 98 5.66 -11.47 -9.25
N LYS A 99 6.75 -10.86 -8.78
CA LYS A 99 7.88 -11.54 -8.15
C LYS A 99 8.36 -10.75 -6.95
N CYS A 100 9.08 -11.41 -6.06
CA CYS A 100 9.79 -10.77 -4.97
C CYS A 100 11.13 -11.47 -4.75
N GLU A 101 12.06 -10.76 -4.13
CA GLU A 101 13.31 -11.31 -3.66
C GLU A 101 13.09 -12.07 -2.33
N THR A 102 13.70 -13.24 -2.22
CA THR A 102 13.77 -14.07 -1.03
C THR A 102 15.23 -14.15 -0.57
N GLN A 103 15.49 -14.81 0.57
CA GLN A 103 16.87 -15.04 1.02
C GLN A 103 17.70 -15.88 0.03
N ASN A 104 17.04 -16.68 -0.81
CA ASN A 104 17.70 -17.67 -1.67
C ASN A 104 17.69 -17.27 -3.16
N SER A 105 16.68 -16.53 -3.64
CA SER A 105 16.54 -16.15 -5.05
C SER A 105 15.36 -15.18 -5.27
N TRP A 106 14.87 -15.06 -6.51
CA TRP A 106 13.57 -14.50 -6.84
C TRP A 106 12.51 -15.60 -6.91
N GLY A 107 11.33 -15.34 -6.34
CA GLY A 107 10.18 -16.23 -6.46
C GLY A 107 8.92 -15.52 -6.94
N TYR A 108 7.98 -16.27 -7.48
CA TYR A 108 6.71 -15.72 -7.92
C TYR A 108 5.84 -15.45 -6.71
N CYS A 109 5.32 -14.25 -6.58
CA CYS A 109 4.44 -13.90 -5.48
C CYS A 109 3.13 -13.39 -6.03
N SER A 110 2.11 -13.31 -5.17
CA SER A 110 0.83 -12.76 -5.56
C SER A 110 0.70 -11.31 -5.12
N PRO A 111 0.10 -10.44 -5.95
CA PRO A 111 -0.16 -9.06 -5.57
C PRO A 111 -1.20 -8.97 -4.44
N MET A 112 -2.11 -9.95 -4.37
CA MET A 112 -3.18 -10.06 -3.37
C MET A 112 -3.56 -11.53 -3.13
N GLN A 113 -4.30 -11.78 -2.05
CA GLN A 113 -4.76 -13.13 -1.69
C GLN A 113 -5.66 -13.69 -2.78
N ASP A 114 -5.49 -14.97 -3.10
CA ASP A 114 -6.26 -15.66 -4.13
C ASP A 114 -6.11 -15.03 -5.52
N PHE A 115 -4.93 -14.47 -5.80
CA PHE A 115 -4.49 -14.08 -7.14
C PHE A 115 -3.27 -14.90 -7.53
N THR A 116 -3.07 -15.10 -8.83
CA THR A 116 -1.87 -15.72 -9.37
C THR A 116 -0.73 -14.72 -9.45
N TYR A 117 0.49 -15.20 -9.72
CA TYR A 117 1.64 -14.33 -9.98
C TYR A 117 1.48 -13.49 -11.25
N GLN A 118 0.46 -13.74 -12.07
CA GLN A 118 0.13 -12.94 -13.23
C GLN A 118 -0.95 -11.88 -12.90
N GLY A 119 -1.42 -11.80 -11.65
CA GLY A 119 -2.48 -10.88 -11.26
C GLY A 119 -3.89 -11.34 -11.66
N ILE A 120 -4.07 -12.64 -11.91
CA ILE A 120 -5.37 -13.22 -12.26
C ILE A 120 -6.06 -13.68 -10.98
N PRO A 121 -7.37 -13.41 -10.80
CA PRO A 121 -8.10 -14.00 -9.70
C PRO A 121 -8.19 -15.52 -9.85
N CYS A 122 -7.90 -16.21 -8.76
CA CYS A 122 -8.23 -17.62 -8.59
C CYS A 122 -9.75 -17.82 -8.65
N ARG A 123 -10.18 -19.03 -9.01
CA ARG A 123 -11.59 -19.41 -8.91
C ARG A 123 -12.03 -19.40 -7.45
N SER A 124 -13.28 -19.02 -7.22
CA SER A 124 -13.86 -18.97 -5.88
C SER A 124 -13.87 -20.34 -5.19
N ASP A 125 -13.99 -21.43 -5.96
CA ASP A 125 -13.98 -22.81 -5.48
C ASP A 125 -12.58 -23.46 -5.46
N HIS A 126 -11.55 -22.74 -5.94
CA HIS A 126 -10.17 -23.22 -5.93
C HIS A 126 -9.22 -22.04 -5.69
N LYS A 127 -9.13 -21.65 -4.41
CA LYS A 127 -8.29 -20.57 -3.89
C LYS A 127 -6.79 -20.81 -4.11
N CYS A 128 -5.95 -19.87 -3.70
CA CYS A 128 -4.51 -20.09 -3.75
C CYS A 128 -4.08 -21.07 -2.65
N GLY A 129 -3.47 -22.20 -3.03
CA GLY A 129 -3.07 -23.22 -2.07
C GLY A 129 -2.11 -24.24 -2.64
N SER A 130 -1.47 -25.01 -1.76
CA SER A 130 -0.51 -26.05 -2.15
C SER A 130 -1.18 -27.30 -2.70
N TYR A 131 -2.38 -27.65 -2.21
CA TYR A 131 -3.17 -28.80 -2.70
C TYR A 131 -2.36 -30.12 -2.79
N GLY A 132 -1.43 -30.33 -1.85
CA GLY A 132 -0.56 -31.51 -1.81
C GLY A 132 0.76 -31.40 -2.58
N TYR A 133 1.04 -30.24 -3.17
CA TYR A 133 2.29 -29.95 -3.88
C TYR A 133 3.26 -29.10 -3.04
N SER A 134 4.53 -29.06 -3.46
CA SER A 134 5.56 -28.20 -2.86
C SER A 134 5.48 -26.74 -3.32
N TYR A 135 4.45 -26.39 -4.09
CA TYR A 135 4.19 -25.06 -4.58
C TYR A 135 2.69 -24.75 -4.49
N SER A 136 2.37 -23.48 -4.38
CA SER A 136 1.02 -22.96 -4.32
C SER A 136 0.53 -22.54 -5.71
N TRP A 137 -0.70 -22.91 -6.01
CA TRP A 137 -1.34 -22.69 -7.30
C TRP A 137 -2.85 -22.58 -7.15
N CYS A 138 -3.51 -22.15 -8.21
CA CYS A 138 -4.96 -22.18 -8.28
C CYS A 138 -5.48 -22.33 -9.71
N TYR A 139 -6.72 -22.81 -9.87
CA TYR A 139 -7.42 -22.65 -11.14
C TYR A 139 -7.86 -21.21 -11.33
N THR A 140 -7.69 -20.72 -12.54
CA THR A 140 -8.07 -19.36 -12.94
C THR A 140 -9.47 -19.34 -13.54
N GLN A 141 -10.15 -18.20 -13.41
CA GLN A 141 -11.49 -18.02 -13.99
C GLN A 141 -11.48 -18.00 -15.52
N ASP A 142 -10.31 -17.74 -16.12
CA ASP A 142 -10.11 -17.74 -17.56
C ASP A 142 -9.71 -19.16 -18.04
N ASN A 143 -10.70 -19.92 -18.50
CA ASN A 143 -10.53 -21.16 -19.29
C ASN A 143 -10.14 -22.46 -18.54
N ASN A 144 -10.44 -22.61 -17.24
CA ASN A 144 -10.08 -23.81 -16.46
C ASN A 144 -8.56 -24.11 -16.41
N ASN A 145 -7.71 -23.14 -16.78
CA ASN A 145 -6.27 -23.30 -16.68
C ASN A 145 -5.81 -23.02 -15.24
N TYR A 146 -4.68 -23.60 -14.83
CA TYR A 146 -4.06 -23.32 -13.55
C TYR A 146 -2.87 -22.38 -13.69
N ASP A 147 -2.52 -21.69 -12.61
CA ASP A 147 -1.34 -20.83 -12.55
C ASP A 147 -0.80 -20.77 -11.12
N TYR A 148 0.47 -20.41 -10.96
CA TYR A 148 1.10 -20.33 -9.65
C TYR A 148 0.64 -19.10 -8.87
N CYS A 149 0.66 -19.19 -7.55
CA CYS A 149 0.26 -18.09 -6.68
C CYS A 149 1.11 -18.11 -5.41
N GLY A 150 1.53 -16.93 -4.96
CA GLY A 150 2.13 -16.76 -3.65
C GLY A 150 1.06 -16.72 -2.58
N GLN A 151 1.24 -17.51 -1.51
CA GLN A 151 0.36 -17.41 -0.36
C GLN A 151 0.65 -16.12 0.39
N ILE A 152 -0.41 -15.43 0.74
CA ILE A 152 -0.30 -14.27 1.59
C ILE A 152 -0.84 -14.66 2.95
N GLN A 153 0.08 -14.77 3.90
CA GLN A 153 -0.28 -14.98 5.29
C GLN A 153 -0.56 -13.64 5.93
N PHE A 154 -1.73 -13.57 6.54
CA PHE A 154 -2.18 -12.40 7.23
C PHE A 154 -2.39 -12.74 8.69
N GLN A 155 -1.88 -11.89 9.58
CA GLN A 155 -2.36 -11.88 10.95
C GLN A 155 -3.74 -11.20 10.95
N ILE A 156 -4.79 -12.01 11.10
CA ILE A 156 -6.16 -11.55 11.19
C ILE A 156 -6.31 -10.84 12.54
N GLN A 157 -6.31 -9.51 12.53
CA GLN A 157 -6.82 -8.75 13.67
C GLN A 157 -8.31 -8.53 13.47
N THR A 158 -9.13 -9.08 14.37
CA THR A 158 -10.57 -8.83 14.37
C THR A 158 -10.84 -7.41 14.87
N LEU A 159 -11.29 -6.53 13.96
CA LEU A 159 -11.82 -5.20 14.30
C LEU A 159 -13.35 -5.13 14.11
N PRO A 160 -14.07 -4.26 14.85
CA PRO A 160 -15.52 -4.40 15.07
C PRO A 160 -16.42 -3.82 13.95
N THR A 161 -15.86 -3.11 12.96
CA THR A 161 -16.66 -2.34 11.98
C THR A 161 -16.51 -2.87 10.57
N LYS A 162 -17.56 -3.56 10.09
CA LYS A 162 -17.73 -3.99 8.70
C LYS A 162 -17.57 -2.79 7.75
N GLY A 163 -16.74 -2.93 6.71
CA GLY A 163 -16.68 -2.01 5.57
C GLY A 163 -15.65 -0.87 5.61
N ILE A 164 -14.60 -0.93 6.45
CA ILE A 164 -13.55 0.10 6.50
C ILE A 164 -12.14 -0.49 6.32
N CYS A 165 -11.50 -0.32 5.15
CA CYS A 165 -10.11 -0.74 4.90
C CYS A 165 -9.01 0.25 5.25
N GLN A 166 -7.78 -0.22 5.49
CA GLN A 166 -6.59 0.63 5.56
C GLN A 166 -5.80 0.46 4.28
N ILE A 167 -5.14 1.53 3.85
CA ILE A 167 -4.17 1.51 2.74
C ILE A 167 -3.12 2.58 3.06
N GLY A 168 -1.86 2.18 3.27
CA GLY A 168 -0.78 3.13 3.61
C GLY A 168 -1.07 3.94 4.88
N GLY A 169 -1.60 3.28 5.92
CA GLY A 169 -1.99 3.91 7.19
C GLY A 169 -3.20 4.85 7.11
N ARG A 170 -3.97 4.82 6.02
CA ARG A 170 -5.19 5.62 5.83
C ARG A 170 -6.42 4.73 5.76
N SER A 171 -7.46 5.08 6.53
CA SER A 171 -8.75 4.39 6.51
C SER A 171 -9.56 4.72 5.26
N PHE A 172 -10.37 3.79 4.77
CA PHE A 172 -11.24 3.89 3.61
C PHE A 172 -12.53 3.13 3.85
N THR A 173 -13.70 3.71 3.59
CA THR A 173 -14.93 2.92 3.46
C THR A 173 -14.92 2.17 2.13
N VAL A 174 -15.30 0.89 2.15
CA VAL A 174 -15.49 0.05 0.97
C VAL A 174 -16.98 -0.13 0.72
N THR A 175 -17.44 0.24 -0.47
CA THR A 175 -18.86 0.13 -0.85
C THR A 175 -18.99 -0.63 -2.15
N GLU A 176 -19.57 -1.83 -2.09
CA GLU A 176 -19.94 -2.59 -3.28
C GLU A 176 -20.94 -1.78 -4.12
N THR A 177 -20.76 -1.77 -5.44
CA THR A 177 -21.63 -1.03 -6.34
C THR A 177 -21.76 -1.72 -7.69
N LYS A 178 -22.96 -1.62 -8.28
CA LYS A 178 -23.22 -2.05 -9.66
C LYS A 178 -22.66 -1.07 -10.70
N ASP A 179 -22.19 0.10 -10.26
CA ASP A 179 -21.58 1.11 -11.12
C ASP A 179 -20.15 0.76 -11.54
N ILE A 180 -19.54 -0.26 -10.93
CA ILE A 180 -18.26 -0.82 -11.37
C ILE A 180 -18.53 -2.05 -12.24
N MET A 181 -18.02 -2.02 -13.47
CA MET A 181 -18.30 -3.06 -14.46
C MET A 181 -17.61 -4.38 -14.16
N GLU A 182 -18.11 -5.46 -14.76
CA GLU A 182 -17.36 -6.72 -14.83
C GLU A 182 -16.17 -6.54 -15.77
N ILE A 183 -14.99 -6.97 -15.34
CA ILE A 183 -13.77 -6.85 -16.11
C ILE A 183 -13.24 -8.24 -16.46
N THR A 184 -12.72 -8.38 -17.67
CA THR A 184 -11.95 -9.56 -18.04
C THR A 184 -10.53 -9.43 -17.50
N ARG A 185 -9.81 -10.55 -17.41
CA ARG A 185 -8.40 -10.54 -17.02
C ARG A 185 -7.55 -9.57 -17.84
N ARG A 186 -7.69 -9.58 -19.17
CA ARG A 186 -6.97 -8.64 -20.05
C ARG A 186 -7.22 -7.18 -19.65
N MET A 187 -8.46 -6.84 -19.27
CA MET A 187 -8.78 -5.50 -18.78
C MET A 187 -8.15 -5.21 -17.41
N SER A 188 -8.08 -6.22 -16.54
CA SER A 188 -7.38 -6.14 -15.25
C SER A 188 -5.88 -5.90 -15.44
N ASP A 189 -5.21 -6.68 -16.28
CA ASP A 189 -3.78 -6.55 -16.60
C ASP A 189 -3.48 -5.14 -17.16
N ASN A 190 -4.29 -4.69 -18.12
CA ASN A 190 -4.19 -3.35 -18.69
C ASN A 190 -4.42 -2.24 -17.65
N ALA A 191 -5.29 -2.48 -16.66
CA ALA A 191 -5.55 -1.51 -15.59
C ALA A 191 -4.38 -1.47 -14.60
N PHE A 192 -3.81 -2.62 -14.22
CA PHE A 192 -2.62 -2.67 -13.36
C PHE A 192 -1.42 -1.96 -14.00
N GLU A 193 -1.16 -2.21 -15.29
CA GLU A 193 -0.10 -1.52 -16.02
C GLU A 193 -0.35 0.00 -16.06
N LEU A 194 -1.59 0.43 -16.33
CA LEU A 194 -1.96 1.85 -16.31
C LEU A 194 -1.76 2.50 -14.93
N ILE A 195 -2.08 1.79 -13.85
CA ILE A 195 -1.91 2.27 -12.46
C ILE A 195 -0.41 2.43 -12.13
N ASP A 196 0.41 1.46 -12.53
CA ASP A 196 1.85 1.46 -12.22
C ASP A 196 2.59 2.54 -13.03
N ASP A 197 2.19 2.77 -14.29
CA ASP A 197 2.74 3.85 -15.13
C ASP A 197 2.31 5.25 -14.69
N TRP A 198 1.20 5.35 -13.95
CA TRP A 198 0.67 6.64 -13.51
C TRP A 198 1.55 7.26 -12.42
N LYS A 199 2.16 8.40 -12.69
CA LYS A 199 2.98 9.16 -11.71
C LYS A 199 2.17 9.60 -10.48
N ALA A 200 0.86 9.84 -10.66
CA ALA A 200 -0.07 10.25 -9.63
C ALA A 200 0.34 11.53 -8.86
N CYS A 201 0.88 12.52 -9.58
CA CYS A 201 1.21 13.84 -9.04
C CYS A 201 0.14 14.88 -9.41
N ASP A 202 0.08 15.96 -8.63
CA ASP A 202 -0.67 17.19 -8.92
C ASP A 202 -2.18 16.99 -9.14
N LEU A 203 -2.83 16.28 -8.20
CA LEU A 203 -4.28 16.22 -8.17
C LEU A 203 -4.87 17.60 -7.79
N ASP A 204 -5.85 18.04 -8.57
CA ASP A 204 -6.61 19.26 -8.33
C ASP A 204 -8.09 18.92 -8.18
N THR A 205 -8.88 19.80 -7.57
CA THR A 205 -10.33 19.63 -7.41
C THR A 205 -11.09 19.73 -8.73
N LYS A 206 -10.47 20.28 -9.78
CA LYS A 206 -11.07 20.40 -11.11
C LYS A 206 -11.12 19.05 -11.83
N ALA A 207 -12.26 18.79 -12.45
CA ALA A 207 -12.42 17.64 -13.33
C ALA A 207 -11.40 17.67 -14.47
N LYS A 208 -10.70 16.56 -14.66
CA LYS A 208 -9.66 16.40 -15.68
C LYS A 208 -9.67 14.97 -16.18
N SER A 209 -10.00 14.79 -17.45
CA SER A 209 -9.93 13.49 -18.10
C SER A 209 -8.51 13.22 -18.61
N ASN A 210 -8.16 11.94 -18.76
CA ASN A 210 -6.88 11.47 -19.27
C ASN A 210 -5.68 11.92 -18.43
N LEU A 211 -5.78 11.82 -17.10
CA LEU A 211 -4.62 11.98 -16.21
C LEU A 211 -3.48 11.05 -16.61
N ILE A 212 -3.84 9.85 -17.04
CA ILE A 212 -3.05 8.95 -17.85
C ILE A 212 -3.99 8.19 -18.78
N ARG A 213 -3.49 7.74 -19.94
CA ARG A 213 -4.28 7.02 -20.94
C ARG A 213 -3.43 5.95 -21.62
N SER A 214 -4.00 4.75 -21.75
CA SER A 214 -3.51 3.70 -22.66
C SER A 214 -4.42 3.58 -23.88
N LYS A 215 -4.19 2.58 -24.73
CA LYS A 215 -5.08 2.29 -25.87
C LYS A 215 -6.52 2.00 -25.42
N GLU A 216 -6.67 1.24 -24.34
CA GLU A 216 -7.98 0.69 -23.93
C GLU A 216 -8.57 1.38 -22.71
N LEU A 217 -7.75 2.00 -21.86
CA LEU A 217 -8.16 2.55 -20.57
C LEU A 217 -7.64 3.97 -20.36
N ARG A 218 -8.21 4.68 -19.39
CA ARG A 218 -7.71 5.97 -18.88
C ARG A 218 -8.04 6.13 -17.41
N ILE A 219 -7.26 6.95 -16.72
CA ILE A 219 -7.59 7.45 -15.37
C ILE A 219 -8.11 8.88 -15.53
N ASP A 220 -9.29 9.12 -14.99
CA ASP A 220 -9.95 10.41 -15.00
C ASP A 220 -10.16 10.92 -13.56
N ASN A 221 -10.02 12.23 -13.39
CA ASN A 221 -10.61 12.95 -12.26
C ASN A 221 -11.99 13.48 -12.67
N GLN A 222 -13.04 12.93 -12.07
CA GLN A 222 -14.43 13.36 -12.28
C GLN A 222 -14.78 14.66 -11.52
N GLY A 223 -13.81 15.24 -10.82
CA GLY A 223 -13.93 16.47 -10.09
C GLY A 223 -14.15 16.26 -8.59
N GLN A 224 -14.33 17.39 -7.92
CA GLN A 224 -14.56 17.48 -6.49
C GLN A 224 -15.86 16.79 -6.07
N VAL A 225 -15.79 16.03 -4.98
CA VAL A 225 -16.97 15.46 -4.32
C VAL A 225 -17.31 16.26 -3.07
N ASP A 226 -16.29 16.58 -2.28
CA ASP A 226 -16.43 17.25 -0.99
C ASP A 226 -15.08 17.85 -0.58
N HIS A 227 -15.02 19.13 -0.21
CA HIS A 227 -13.78 19.82 0.18
C HIS A 227 -12.56 19.44 -0.68
N ILE A 228 -11.55 18.80 -0.10
CA ILE A 228 -10.33 18.39 -0.82
C ILE A 228 -10.46 17.02 -1.51
N PHE A 229 -11.60 16.34 -1.41
CA PHE A 229 -11.81 15.04 -2.01
C PHE A 229 -12.17 15.12 -3.49
N VAL A 230 -11.48 14.31 -4.26
CA VAL A 230 -11.70 14.14 -5.70
C VAL A 230 -12.17 12.72 -6.01
N ASN A 231 -13.01 12.59 -7.03
CA ASN A 231 -13.51 11.32 -7.54
C ASN A 231 -12.64 10.84 -8.69
N LEU A 232 -11.77 9.88 -8.43
CA LEU A 232 -10.90 9.31 -9.45
C LEU A 232 -11.46 7.99 -9.96
N GLN A 233 -11.42 7.79 -11.28
CA GLN A 233 -11.97 6.60 -11.92
C GLN A 233 -11.03 6.05 -12.98
N ILE A 234 -10.92 4.72 -13.04
CA ILE A 234 -10.38 4.01 -14.20
C ILE A 234 -11.54 3.73 -15.14
N GLN A 235 -11.46 4.19 -16.38
CA GLN A 235 -12.52 4.05 -17.35
C GLN A 235 -12.05 3.41 -18.65
N LYS A 236 -12.95 2.64 -19.28
CA LYS A 236 -12.77 2.12 -20.63
C LYS A 236 -12.80 3.26 -21.66
N ASN A 237 -11.89 3.22 -22.62
CA ASN A 237 -11.88 4.11 -23.78
C ASN A 237 -12.95 3.70 -24.80
N GLY A 238 -13.59 4.70 -25.39
CA GLY A 238 -14.59 4.51 -26.44
C GLY A 238 -16.02 4.81 -25.99
N PRO A 239 -16.99 4.69 -26.92
CA PRO A 239 -18.38 5.05 -26.68
C PRO A 239 -19.02 4.13 -25.65
N ARG A 240 -19.74 4.72 -24.70
CA ARG A 240 -20.51 4.00 -23.68
C ARG A 240 -21.68 3.27 -24.34
N THR A 241 -21.80 1.97 -24.12
CA THR A 241 -23.03 1.24 -24.44
C THR A 241 -24.13 1.67 -23.49
N LYS A 242 -25.31 2.00 -24.02
CA LYS A 242 -26.47 2.43 -23.21
C LYS A 242 -26.76 1.41 -22.11
N GLY A 243 -26.85 1.88 -20.87
CA GLY A 243 -27.13 1.04 -19.68
C GLY A 243 -25.94 0.26 -19.12
N LYS A 244 -24.74 0.30 -19.72
CA LYS A 244 -23.54 -0.32 -19.16
C LYS A 244 -22.59 0.72 -18.55
N SER A 245 -21.95 0.38 -17.44
CA SER A 245 -20.87 1.19 -16.88
C SER A 245 -19.59 1.01 -17.69
N THR A 246 -18.79 2.07 -17.77
CA THR A 246 -17.43 2.05 -18.32
C THR A 246 -16.37 2.12 -17.23
N THR A 247 -16.77 2.20 -15.96
CA THR A 247 -15.87 2.36 -14.81
C THR A 247 -15.40 1.00 -14.31
N LEU A 248 -14.08 0.80 -14.29
CA LEU A 248 -13.42 -0.41 -13.81
C LEU A 248 -13.08 -0.31 -12.33
N ALA A 249 -12.74 0.89 -11.86
CA ALA A 249 -12.38 1.15 -10.47
C ALA A 249 -12.69 2.61 -10.13
N GLN A 250 -13.02 2.87 -8.87
CA GLN A 250 -13.36 4.19 -8.36
C GLN A 250 -12.85 4.40 -6.93
N ILE A 251 -12.10 5.49 -6.75
CA ILE A 251 -11.64 5.93 -5.43
C ILE A 251 -12.02 7.40 -5.18
N ILE A 252 -12.34 7.72 -3.94
CA ILE A 252 -12.59 9.09 -3.48
C ILE A 252 -11.55 9.41 -2.40
N VAL A 253 -10.67 10.36 -2.70
CA VAL A 253 -9.46 10.63 -1.93
C VAL A 253 -9.15 12.12 -1.89
N PRO A 254 -8.49 12.62 -0.82
CA PRO A 254 -7.94 13.97 -0.78
C PRO A 254 -6.94 14.25 -1.91
N THR A 255 -6.85 15.49 -2.39
CA THR A 255 -5.90 15.91 -3.43
C THR A 255 -4.42 15.74 -3.03
N ASP A 256 -4.11 15.75 -1.73
CA ASP A 256 -2.76 15.56 -1.19
C ASP A 256 -2.40 14.07 -0.92
N THR A 257 -3.24 13.13 -1.37
CA THR A 257 -3.01 11.70 -1.15
C THR A 257 -1.74 11.23 -1.85
N GLN A 258 -0.90 10.49 -1.11
CA GLN A 258 0.37 9.98 -1.62
C GLN A 258 0.17 9.00 -2.80
N PRO A 259 1.07 9.01 -3.81
CA PRO A 259 0.97 8.14 -4.99
C PRO A 259 0.83 6.64 -4.70
N ASN A 260 1.55 6.11 -3.70
CA ASN A 260 1.45 4.70 -3.30
C ASN A 260 0.05 4.35 -2.77
N VAL A 261 -0.56 5.23 -1.96
CA VAL A 261 -1.91 5.06 -1.44
C VAL A 261 -2.93 5.10 -2.58
N LEU A 262 -2.78 6.03 -3.53
CA LEU A 262 -3.63 6.12 -4.73
C LEU A 262 -3.60 4.83 -5.54
N ARG A 263 -2.39 4.33 -5.85
CA ARG A 263 -2.21 3.10 -6.63
C ARG A 263 -2.83 1.91 -5.92
N ASN A 264 -2.53 1.71 -4.64
CA ASN A 264 -3.07 0.60 -3.86
C ASN A 264 -4.59 0.67 -3.71
N ALA A 265 -5.16 1.86 -3.52
CA ALA A 265 -6.60 2.05 -3.48
C ALA A 265 -7.28 1.71 -4.81
N PHE A 266 -6.67 2.06 -5.94
CA PHE A 266 -7.19 1.67 -7.24
C PHE A 266 -7.11 0.16 -7.47
N LYS A 267 -5.98 -0.48 -7.14
CA LYS A 267 -5.81 -1.94 -7.22
C LYS A 267 -6.87 -2.65 -6.38
N MET A 268 -7.12 -2.15 -5.17
CA MET A 268 -8.15 -2.66 -4.28
C MET A 268 -9.56 -2.47 -4.84
N SER A 269 -9.89 -1.27 -5.33
CA SER A 269 -11.19 -0.99 -5.94
C SER A 269 -11.49 -1.89 -7.14
N LEU A 270 -10.48 -2.11 -8.00
CA LEU A 270 -10.55 -2.99 -9.16
C LEU A 270 -10.85 -4.43 -8.73
N ASN A 271 -10.12 -4.94 -7.75
CA ASN A 271 -10.21 -6.33 -7.30
C ASN A 271 -11.50 -6.62 -6.53
N CYS A 272 -11.95 -5.68 -5.70
CA CYS A 272 -13.16 -5.82 -4.91
C CYS A 272 -14.43 -5.43 -5.68
N ARG A 273 -14.27 -4.85 -6.87
CA ARG A 273 -15.39 -4.29 -7.66
C ARG A 273 -16.22 -3.33 -6.81
N ALA A 274 -15.51 -2.53 -6.01
CA ALA A 274 -16.08 -1.70 -4.97
C ALA A 274 -15.51 -0.29 -5.05
N LYS A 275 -16.34 0.68 -4.68
CA LYS A 275 -15.94 2.08 -4.52
C LYS A 275 -15.23 2.22 -3.18
N LEU A 276 -14.04 2.82 -3.21
CA LEU A 276 -13.31 3.16 -1.99
C LEU A 276 -13.44 4.67 -1.72
N LYS A 277 -13.70 5.07 -0.48
CA LYS A 277 -13.66 6.48 -0.06
C LYS A 277 -12.81 6.62 1.20
N MET A 278 -11.75 7.42 1.16
CA MET A 278 -10.89 7.63 2.32
C MET A 278 -11.66 8.31 3.46
N VAL A 279 -11.42 7.87 4.69
CA VAL A 279 -11.96 8.45 5.92
C VAL A 279 -10.87 9.30 6.55
N ILE A 280 -11.19 10.56 6.85
CA ILE A 280 -10.31 11.45 7.62
C ILE A 280 -10.72 11.32 9.08
N LYS A 281 -9.76 11.12 9.99
CA LYS A 281 -10.02 10.85 11.43
C LYS A 281 -10.93 11.91 12.10
N GLU A 282 -10.97 13.13 11.59
CA GLU A 282 -11.86 14.20 12.09
C GLU A 282 -13.36 13.88 11.98
N THR A 283 -13.77 12.93 11.11
CA THR A 283 -15.17 12.53 10.94
C THR A 283 -15.61 11.37 11.85
N LEU A 284 -14.71 10.79 12.65
CA LEU A 284 -15.03 9.66 13.55
C LEU A 284 -15.39 10.08 14.98
N ASN A 285 -15.28 11.37 15.31
CA ASN A 285 -15.54 11.93 16.65
C ASN A 285 -16.75 12.88 16.69
N LYS A 286 -17.72 12.72 15.78
CA LYS A 286 -19.02 13.39 15.84
C LYS A 286 -20.15 12.37 15.98
#